data_AF-A0A077PKQ0-F1
#
_entry.id   AF-A0A077PKQ0-F1
#
_cell.length_a   1.000
_cell.length_b   1.000
_cell.length_c   1.000
_cell.angle_alpha   90.00
_cell.angle_beta   90.00
_cell.angle_gamma   90.00
#
_symmetry.space_group_name_H-M   'P 1'
#
loop_
_entity.id
_entity.type
_entity.pdbx_description
1 polymer ?
#
loop_
_entity_poly.entity_id
_entity_poly.type
_entity_poly.pdbx_seq_one_letter_code
_entity_poly.pdbx_strand_id
1 'polypeptide(L)'
;MKTAYDLANTANQNANDANSNTNTRLAKDQNGADIPDKDDFVNNLGLRDTVNQAENALQKSAIVQQTGASNDLVMSQNVVTMLIGEFIKKEYAELLAVPIGGILMWCSDLPPPNNFLPMEGGQIDPNKYPELLKHYPSGNLPDWRGYVPRGWDKTGNVDPEVGRTLGSPLIKLPVSVRLQGGGDHLVSLIWFIMVKLDW
;
A
#
# COMPACT_ATOMS: atom_id res chain seq x y z
N MET A 1 16.42 -34.31 82.70
CA MET A 1 15.65 -33.49 81.73
C MET A 1 16.28 -33.68 80.37
N LYS A 2 15.55 -34.22 79.38
CA LYS A 2 15.96 -34.11 77.98
C LYS A 2 16.04 -32.62 77.70
N THR A 3 17.23 -32.10 77.44
CA THR A 3 17.44 -30.66 77.42
C THR A 3 16.71 -30.08 76.20
N ALA A 4 16.24 -28.83 76.28
CA ALA A 4 15.53 -28.19 75.16
C ALA A 4 16.33 -28.25 73.84
N TYR A 5 17.67 -28.32 73.96
CA TYR A 5 18.61 -28.52 72.88
C TYR A 5 18.40 -29.84 72.12
N ASP A 6 18.24 -30.96 72.83
CA ASP A 6 18.04 -32.28 72.21
C ASP A 6 16.71 -32.36 71.45
N LEU A 7 15.68 -31.68 71.96
CA LEU A 7 14.39 -31.61 71.30
C LEU A 7 14.45 -30.74 70.04
N ALA A 8 15.13 -29.59 70.11
CA ALA A 8 15.35 -28.71 68.96
C ALA A 8 16.15 -29.40 67.85
N ASN A 9 17.21 -30.13 68.19
CA ASN A 9 17.99 -30.91 67.21
C ASN A 9 17.15 -32.01 66.54
N THR A 10 16.32 -32.71 67.32
CA THR A 10 15.41 -33.73 66.79
C THR A 10 14.40 -33.11 65.82
N ALA A 11 13.83 -31.94 66.15
CA ALA A 11 12.90 -31.24 65.29
C ALA A 11 13.56 -30.78 63.98
N ASN A 12 14.80 -30.27 64.05
CA ASN A 12 15.57 -29.88 62.87
C ASN A 12 15.89 -31.07 61.96
N GLN A 13 16.25 -32.22 62.54
CA GLN A 13 16.49 -33.44 61.77
C GLN A 13 15.21 -33.91 61.08
N ASN A 14 14.09 -33.97 61.80
CA ASN A 14 12.80 -34.34 61.22
C ASN A 14 12.38 -33.38 60.10
N ALA A 15 12.67 -32.08 60.25
CA ALA A 15 12.42 -31.09 59.20
C ALA A 15 13.29 -31.35 57.96
N ASN A 16 14.59 -31.64 58.15
CA ASN A 16 15.51 -31.97 57.06
C ASN A 16 15.14 -33.27 56.35
N ASP A 17 14.73 -34.29 57.10
CA ASP A 17 14.32 -35.58 56.57
C ASP A 17 13.01 -35.46 55.79
N ALA A 18 12.04 -34.71 56.31
CA ALA A 18 10.80 -34.38 55.60
C ALA A 18 11.09 -33.60 54.31
N ASN A 19 12.04 -32.66 54.35
CA ASN A 19 12.42 -31.87 53.18
C ASN A 19 13.11 -32.75 52.12
N SER A 20 14.00 -33.65 52.54
CA SER A 20 14.70 -34.60 51.65
C SER A 20 13.74 -35.62 51.03
N ASN A 21 12.81 -36.16 51.81
CA ASN A 21 11.76 -37.06 51.33
C ASN A 21 10.84 -36.34 50.33
N THR A 22 10.46 -35.10 50.61
CA THR A 22 9.64 -34.28 49.69
C THR A 22 10.38 -34.03 48.38
N ASN A 23 11.65 -33.64 48.43
CA ASN A 23 12.47 -33.44 47.24
C ASN A 23 12.59 -34.72 46.39
N THR A 24 12.75 -35.88 47.05
CA THR A 24 12.83 -37.17 46.36
C THR A 24 11.52 -37.54 45.66
N ARG A 25 10.37 -37.34 46.35
CA ARG A 25 9.04 -37.64 45.79
C ARG A 25 8.59 -36.68 44.68
N LEU A 26 9.24 -35.52 44.57
CA LEU A 26 8.96 -34.49 43.55
C LEU A 26 10.03 -34.43 42.44
N ALA A 27 10.99 -35.36 42.45
CA ALA A 27 12.07 -35.44 41.48
C ALA A 27 11.52 -35.81 40.08
N LYS A 28 11.35 -34.81 39.21
CA LYS A 28 10.74 -34.98 37.88
C LYS A 28 11.56 -35.85 36.92
N ASP A 29 12.87 -35.87 37.12
CA ASP A 29 13.82 -36.71 36.40
C ASP A 29 13.64 -38.21 36.70
N GLN A 30 12.98 -38.56 37.81
CA GLN A 30 12.62 -39.94 38.14
C GLN A 30 11.23 -40.36 37.66
N ASN A 31 10.45 -39.45 37.04
CA ASN A 31 9.11 -39.79 36.55
C ASN A 31 9.18 -40.84 35.43
N GLY A 32 8.53 -41.99 35.63
CA GLY A 32 8.49 -43.09 34.67
C GLY A 32 9.78 -43.93 34.62
N ALA A 33 10.67 -43.79 35.61
CA ALA A 33 11.85 -44.64 35.78
C ALA A 33 11.49 -46.09 36.15
N ASP A 34 10.31 -46.29 36.74
CA ASP A 34 9.74 -47.56 37.16
C ASP A 34 8.98 -48.30 36.05
N ILE A 35 8.79 -47.69 34.87
CA ILE A 35 8.12 -48.31 33.73
C ILE A 35 9.06 -49.33 33.09
N PRO A 36 8.77 -50.65 33.18
CA PRO A 36 9.72 -51.69 32.73
C PRO A 36 9.88 -51.73 31.21
N ASP A 37 8.78 -51.54 30.46
CA ASP A 37 8.76 -51.41 29.00
C ASP A 37 7.92 -50.19 28.63
N LYS A 38 8.60 -49.16 28.12
CA LYS A 38 7.97 -47.89 27.76
C LYS A 38 7.15 -47.99 26.49
N ASP A 39 7.55 -48.85 25.55
CA ASP A 39 6.86 -49.02 24.29
C ASP A 39 5.54 -49.76 24.51
N ASP A 40 5.55 -50.83 25.30
CA ASP A 40 4.33 -51.54 25.70
C ASP A 40 3.42 -50.68 26.57
N PHE A 41 3.98 -49.86 27.45
CA PHE A 41 3.19 -48.89 28.21
C PHE A 41 2.47 -47.90 27.27
N VAL A 42 3.15 -47.33 26.29
CA VAL A 42 2.56 -46.44 25.28
C VAL A 42 1.48 -47.14 24.45
N ASN A 43 1.66 -48.43 24.13
CA ASN A 43 0.67 -49.25 23.43
C ASN A 43 -0.60 -49.42 24.23
N ASN A 44 -0.45 -49.77 25.51
CA ASN A 44 -1.57 -50.02 26.42
C ASN A 44 -2.36 -48.74 26.72
N LEU A 45 -1.73 -47.56 26.61
CA LEU A 45 -2.41 -46.27 26.66
C LEU A 45 -3.12 -45.88 25.35
N GLY A 46 -2.95 -46.65 24.27
CA GLY A 46 -3.53 -46.35 22.96
C GLY A 46 -2.86 -45.17 22.23
N LEU A 47 -1.61 -44.85 22.58
CA LEU A 47 -0.91 -43.66 22.07
C LEU A 47 0.05 -43.94 20.91
N ARG A 48 0.14 -45.20 20.45
CA ARG A 48 1.05 -45.61 19.37
C ARG A 48 0.88 -44.76 18.10
N ASP A 49 -0.36 -44.52 17.67
CA ASP A 49 -0.63 -43.75 16.46
C ASP A 49 -0.20 -42.28 16.58
N THR A 50 -0.34 -41.69 17.77
CA THR A 50 0.12 -40.32 18.07
C THR A 50 1.65 -40.22 17.96
N VAL A 51 2.38 -41.22 18.47
CA VAL A 51 3.85 -41.27 18.36
C VAL A 51 4.27 -41.38 16.88
N ASN A 52 3.63 -42.27 16.11
CA ASN A 52 3.91 -42.42 14.68
C ASN A 52 3.64 -41.13 13.88
N GLN A 53 2.57 -40.40 14.21
CA GLN A 53 2.27 -39.10 13.60
C GLN A 53 3.31 -38.03 13.98
N ALA A 54 3.81 -38.07 15.21
CA ALA A 54 4.81 -37.11 15.69
C ALA A 54 6.20 -37.33 15.10
N GLU A 55 6.55 -38.56 14.69
CA GLU A 55 7.88 -38.92 14.14
C GLU A 55 8.28 -38.06 12.93
N ASN A 56 7.31 -37.64 12.12
CA ASN A 56 7.52 -36.80 10.93
C ASN A 56 6.94 -35.39 11.07
N ALA A 57 6.53 -35.00 12.28
CA ALA A 57 5.94 -33.69 12.50
C ALA A 57 7.02 -32.59 12.41
N LEU A 58 6.74 -31.55 11.63
CA LEU A 58 7.58 -30.35 11.62
C LEU A 58 7.44 -29.63 12.96
N GLN A 59 8.58 -29.27 13.58
CA GLN A 59 8.56 -28.45 14.79
C GLN A 59 7.89 -27.11 14.48
N LYS A 60 7.07 -26.59 15.42
CA LYS A 60 6.43 -25.27 15.27
C LYS A 60 7.45 -24.15 15.02
N SER A 61 8.66 -24.28 15.58
CA SER A 61 9.81 -23.41 15.35
C SER A 61 10.44 -23.54 13.96
N ALA A 62 10.18 -24.63 13.23
CA ALA A 62 10.60 -24.80 11.84
C ALA A 62 9.61 -24.13 10.86
N ILE A 63 8.34 -23.96 11.26
CA ILE A 63 7.34 -23.17 10.54
C ILE A 63 7.40 -21.73 11.05
N VAL A 64 8.54 -21.07 10.81
CA VAL A 64 8.57 -19.60 10.87
C VAL A 64 8.21 -19.13 9.48
N GLN A 65 7.09 -18.42 9.34
CA GLN A 65 6.84 -17.60 8.16
C GLN A 65 7.91 -16.50 8.15
N GLN A 66 9.07 -16.81 7.58
CA GLN A 66 10.12 -15.82 7.40
C GLN A 66 9.73 -14.95 6.22
N THR A 67 9.75 -13.64 6.43
CA THR A 67 9.83 -12.64 5.36
C THR A 67 11.19 -12.83 4.67
N GLY A 68 11.30 -13.87 3.85
CA GLY A 68 12.55 -14.19 3.16
C GLY A 68 12.86 -13.10 2.15
N ALA A 69 14.04 -12.49 2.21
CA ALA A 69 14.52 -11.51 1.22
C ALA A 69 15.11 -12.18 -0.04
N SER A 70 14.85 -13.48 -0.24
CA SER A 70 15.40 -14.25 -1.36
C SER A 70 14.73 -13.86 -2.68
N ASN A 71 15.56 -13.60 -3.70
CA ASN A 71 15.13 -13.30 -5.06
C ASN A 71 14.85 -14.56 -5.90
N ASP A 72 15.22 -15.75 -5.40
CA ASP A 72 15.14 -17.02 -6.15
C ASP A 72 13.94 -17.90 -5.73
N LEU A 73 13.31 -17.59 -4.59
CA LEU A 73 12.19 -18.37 -4.05
C LEU A 73 10.84 -17.73 -4.40
N VAL A 74 9.91 -18.54 -4.90
CA VAL A 74 8.65 -18.14 -5.56
C VAL A 74 7.61 -17.49 -4.62
N MET A 75 7.87 -17.39 -3.30
CA MET A 75 6.96 -16.73 -2.35
C MET A 75 7.69 -15.86 -1.32
N SER A 76 8.61 -15.01 -1.77
CA SER A 76 9.12 -13.92 -0.95
C SER A 76 8.11 -12.78 -0.89
N GLN A 77 7.68 -12.39 0.31
CA GLN A 77 6.90 -11.16 0.49
C GLN A 77 7.65 -9.92 0.00
N ASN A 78 8.99 -9.92 -0.02
CA ASN A 78 9.77 -8.85 -0.64
C ASN A 78 9.58 -8.79 -2.15
N VAL A 79 9.56 -9.93 -2.85
CA VAL A 79 9.25 -9.99 -4.28
C VAL A 79 7.82 -9.51 -4.55
N VAL A 80 6.85 -9.95 -3.74
CA VAL A 80 5.45 -9.50 -3.88
C VAL A 80 5.31 -8.00 -3.57
N THR A 81 5.98 -7.48 -2.53
CA THR A 81 5.97 -6.05 -2.19
C THR A 81 6.71 -5.21 -3.23
N MET A 82 7.83 -5.67 -3.78
CA MET A 82 8.51 -5.01 -4.90
C MET A 82 7.62 -4.97 -6.13
N LEU A 83 7.04 -6.11 -6.54
CA LEU A 83 6.16 -6.17 -7.70
C LEU A 83 4.95 -5.26 -7.50
N ILE A 84 4.23 -5.36 -6.38
CA ILE A 84 3.05 -4.52 -6.11
C ILE A 84 3.42 -3.03 -5.98
N GLY A 85 4.54 -2.70 -5.32
CA GLY A 85 5.02 -1.33 -5.17
C GLY A 85 5.49 -0.69 -6.49
N GLU A 86 6.00 -1.51 -7.41
CA GLU A 86 6.33 -1.10 -8.78
C GLU A 86 5.07 -0.85 -9.62
N PHE A 87 4.04 -1.70 -9.46
CA PHE A 87 2.79 -1.58 -10.21
C PHE A 87 1.82 -0.50 -9.67
N ILE A 88 1.90 -0.11 -8.39
CA ILE A 88 1.00 0.88 -7.79
C ILE A 88 1.81 1.91 -7.00
N LYS A 89 2.48 2.83 -7.70
CA LYS A 89 3.08 3.99 -7.05
C LYS A 89 1.99 4.97 -6.61
N LYS A 90 2.13 5.52 -5.41
CA LYS A 90 1.21 6.51 -4.80
C LYS A 90 0.92 7.71 -5.71
N GLU A 91 1.91 8.10 -6.53
CA GLU A 91 1.79 9.17 -7.53
C GLU A 91 0.74 8.90 -8.62
N TYR A 92 0.47 7.64 -8.97
CA TYR A 92 -0.58 7.29 -9.95
C TYR A 92 -1.99 7.31 -9.36
N ALA A 93 -2.14 7.12 -8.04
CA ALA A 93 -3.44 7.09 -7.37
C ALA A 93 -4.05 8.50 -7.18
N GLU A 94 -3.21 9.52 -7.03
CA GLU A 94 -3.65 10.90 -6.73
C GLU A 94 -4.14 11.67 -7.96
N LEU A 95 -4.02 11.11 -9.17
CA LEU A 95 -4.37 11.76 -10.44
C LEU A 95 -5.34 10.95 -11.32
N LEU A 96 -6.11 10.04 -10.70
CA LEU A 96 -7.14 9.25 -11.38
C LEU A 96 -8.43 10.04 -11.69
N ALA A 97 -8.59 11.25 -11.13
CA ALA A 97 -9.83 12.02 -11.26
C ALA A 97 -10.00 12.69 -12.63
N VAL A 98 -8.94 12.88 -13.41
CA VAL A 98 -8.99 13.51 -14.74
C VAL A 98 -8.85 12.43 -15.82
N PRO A 99 -9.89 12.17 -16.63
CA PRO A 99 -9.78 11.22 -17.74
C PRO A 99 -8.83 11.73 -18.82
N ILE A 100 -8.27 10.82 -19.61
CA ILE A 100 -7.45 11.16 -20.80
C ILE A 100 -8.24 12.09 -21.72
N GLY A 101 -7.60 13.14 -22.23
CA GLY A 101 -8.24 14.20 -23.01
C GLY A 101 -8.97 15.26 -22.17
N GLY A 102 -9.13 15.05 -20.86
CA GLY A 102 -9.62 16.06 -19.94
C GLY A 102 -8.64 17.23 -19.82
N ILE A 103 -9.19 18.45 -19.75
CA ILE A 103 -8.39 19.67 -19.59
C ILE A 103 -8.43 20.17 -18.14
N LEU A 104 -7.32 20.74 -17.68
CA LEU A 104 -7.24 21.45 -16.41
C LEU A 104 -6.49 22.78 -16.57
N MET A 105 -6.74 23.69 -15.63
CA MET A 105 -6.00 24.94 -15.52
C MET A 105 -4.84 24.76 -14.55
N TRP A 106 -3.64 25.12 -14.99
CA TRP A 106 -2.43 25.09 -14.19
C TRP A 106 -2.00 26.51 -13.84
N CYS A 107 -1.97 26.82 -12.54
CA CYS A 107 -1.66 28.14 -12.01
C CYS A 107 -0.39 28.14 -11.13
N SER A 108 0.53 27.20 -11.37
CA SER A 108 1.79 27.09 -10.64
C SER A 108 2.99 27.27 -11.57
N ASP A 109 4.06 27.86 -11.04
CA ASP A 109 5.36 27.96 -11.72
C ASP A 109 6.15 26.65 -11.65
N LEU A 110 5.68 25.65 -10.89
CA LEU A 110 6.28 24.33 -10.86
C LEU A 110 5.96 23.55 -12.15
N PRO A 111 6.85 22.64 -12.58
CA PRO A 111 6.58 21.76 -13.71
C PRO A 111 5.28 20.98 -13.48
N PRO A 112 4.44 20.85 -14.52
CA PRO A 112 3.23 20.05 -14.40
C PRO A 112 3.56 18.56 -14.27
N PRO A 113 2.60 17.74 -13.81
CA PRO A 113 2.79 16.30 -13.76
C PRO A 113 3.13 15.73 -15.15
N ASN A 114 3.97 14.69 -15.19
CA ASN A 114 4.55 14.14 -16.44
C ASN A 114 3.50 13.61 -17.44
N ASN A 115 2.29 13.30 -16.98
CA ASN A 115 1.15 12.83 -17.78
C ASN A 115 0.22 13.97 -18.21
N PHE A 116 0.68 15.21 -18.15
CA PHE A 116 0.01 16.39 -18.69
C PHE A 116 0.91 17.13 -19.68
N LEU A 117 0.30 17.69 -20.72
CA LEU A 117 0.98 18.55 -21.68
C LEU A 117 0.23 19.87 -21.85
N PRO A 118 0.94 21.01 -21.96
CA PRO A 118 0.30 22.28 -22.25
C PRO A 118 -0.26 22.28 -23.69
N MET A 119 -1.45 22.85 -23.85
CA MET A 119 -2.16 22.90 -25.13
C MET A 119 -1.68 24.11 -25.96
N GLU A 120 -0.51 23.98 -26.56
CA GLU A 120 0.17 25.06 -27.30
C GLU A 120 0.36 24.76 -28.80
N GLY A 121 -0.51 23.92 -29.39
CA GLY A 121 -0.39 23.58 -30.81
C GLY A 121 0.54 22.39 -31.12
N GLY A 122 1.07 21.70 -30.10
CA GLY A 122 2.03 20.61 -30.26
C GLY A 122 1.46 19.38 -31.00
N GLN A 123 2.34 18.59 -31.62
CA GLN A 123 1.97 17.32 -32.24
C GLN A 123 1.90 16.20 -31.21
N ILE A 124 0.91 15.33 -31.34
CA ILE A 124 0.72 14.13 -30.52
C ILE A 124 1.52 12.99 -31.15
N ASP A 125 2.31 12.28 -30.35
CA ASP A 125 2.92 11.02 -30.77
C ASP A 125 1.88 9.90 -30.68
N PRO A 126 1.40 9.35 -31.81
CA PRO A 126 0.34 8.34 -31.82
C PRO A 126 0.81 6.99 -31.25
N ASN A 127 2.12 6.70 -31.25
CA ASN A 127 2.65 5.48 -30.66
C ASN A 127 2.69 5.57 -29.14
N LYS A 128 2.89 6.79 -28.62
CA LYS A 128 2.98 7.05 -27.18
C LYS A 128 1.61 7.32 -26.55
N TYR A 129 0.71 8.00 -27.26
CA TYR A 129 -0.59 8.45 -26.73
C TYR A 129 -1.78 8.09 -27.64
N PRO A 130 -2.03 6.78 -27.89
CA PRO A 130 -3.09 6.34 -28.79
C PRO A 130 -4.51 6.69 -28.31
N GLU A 131 -4.74 6.72 -27.00
CA GLU A 131 -6.03 7.12 -26.42
C GLU A 131 -6.30 8.61 -26.60
N LEU A 132 -5.29 9.46 -26.41
CA LEU A 132 -5.40 10.91 -26.63
C LEU A 132 -5.73 11.23 -28.11
N LEU A 133 -5.18 10.46 -29.05
CA LEU A 133 -5.45 10.62 -30.48
C LEU A 133 -6.94 10.43 -30.83
N LYS A 134 -7.69 9.62 -30.06
CA LYS A 134 -9.14 9.46 -30.24
C LYS A 134 -9.90 10.78 -29.97
N HIS A 135 -9.38 11.60 -29.06
CA HIS A 135 -9.94 12.92 -28.75
C HIS A 135 -9.48 14.01 -29.72
N TYR A 136 -8.27 13.87 -30.27
CA TYR A 136 -7.68 14.81 -31.23
C TYR A 136 -7.20 14.10 -32.51
N PRO A 137 -8.13 13.67 -33.40
CA PRO A 137 -7.79 12.85 -34.57
C PRO A 137 -6.89 13.52 -35.60
N SER A 138 -6.76 14.85 -35.56
CA SER A 138 -5.82 15.61 -36.39
C SER A 138 -4.35 15.26 -36.07
N GLY A 139 -4.07 14.69 -34.90
CA GLY A 139 -2.71 14.47 -34.41
C GLY A 139 -2.06 15.73 -33.85
N ASN A 140 -2.78 16.85 -33.77
CA ASN A 140 -2.30 18.10 -33.20
C ASN A 140 -3.21 18.56 -32.06
N LEU A 141 -2.60 19.04 -30.98
CA LEU A 141 -3.32 19.74 -29.94
C LEU A 141 -3.75 21.12 -30.44
N PRO A 142 -4.92 21.61 -30.01
CA PRO A 142 -5.26 23.02 -30.18
C PRO A 142 -4.26 23.92 -29.43
N ASP A 143 -4.06 25.14 -29.92
CA ASP A 143 -3.31 26.20 -29.22
C ASP A 143 -4.29 27.09 -28.45
N TRP A 144 -4.26 27.00 -27.12
CA TRP A 144 -5.14 27.74 -26.22
C TRP A 144 -4.47 28.96 -25.58
N ARG A 145 -3.24 29.31 -25.97
CA ARG A 145 -2.55 30.46 -25.38
C ARG A 145 -3.32 31.75 -25.65
N GLY A 146 -3.69 32.45 -24.57
CA GLY A 146 -4.48 33.67 -24.62
C GLY A 146 -5.98 33.46 -24.89
N TYR A 147 -6.48 32.22 -24.81
CA TYR A 147 -7.90 31.91 -24.95
C TYR A 147 -8.49 31.35 -23.64
N VAL A 148 -9.78 31.58 -23.42
CA VAL A 148 -10.52 31.01 -22.27
C VAL A 148 -11.55 29.99 -22.77
N PRO A 149 -11.60 28.76 -22.21
CA PRO A 149 -12.67 27.81 -22.46
C PRO A 149 -14.02 28.37 -22.02
N ARG A 150 -15.03 28.21 -22.86
CA ARG A 150 -16.42 28.56 -22.52
C ARG A 150 -17.26 27.30 -22.29
N GLY A 151 -18.35 27.44 -21.54
CA GLY A 151 -19.39 26.42 -21.51
C GLY A 151 -20.06 26.28 -22.88
N TRP A 152 -20.27 25.05 -23.33
CA TRP A 152 -21.04 24.75 -24.54
C TRP A 152 -22.53 24.88 -24.25
N ASP A 153 -23.20 25.78 -24.97
CA ASP A 153 -24.64 25.98 -24.83
C ASP A 153 -25.42 25.28 -25.95
N LYS A 154 -25.62 23.96 -25.80
CA LYS A 154 -26.22 23.12 -26.84
C LYS A 154 -27.63 23.55 -27.25
N THR A 155 -28.42 24.07 -26.31
CA THR A 155 -29.86 24.35 -26.50
C THR A 155 -30.39 25.50 -25.63
N GLY A 156 -29.56 26.18 -24.86
CA GLY A 156 -29.99 27.15 -23.84
C GLY A 156 -30.27 28.56 -24.37
N ASN A 157 -30.02 28.85 -25.65
CA ASN A 157 -30.21 30.17 -26.28
C ASN A 157 -29.49 31.33 -25.55
N VAL A 158 -28.54 31.01 -24.66
CA VAL A 158 -27.66 31.97 -23.96
C VAL A 158 -26.45 32.29 -24.82
N ASP A 159 -25.97 31.33 -25.62
CA ASP A 159 -24.95 31.55 -26.63
C ASP A 159 -25.57 31.78 -28.03
N PRO A 160 -25.68 33.04 -28.50
CA PRO A 160 -26.31 33.35 -29.78
C PRO A 160 -25.38 33.09 -30.99
N GLU A 161 -24.14 32.65 -30.79
CA GLU A 161 -23.16 32.45 -31.88
C GLU A 161 -23.45 31.17 -32.70
N VAL A 162 -24.25 31.33 -33.75
CA VAL A 162 -24.57 30.27 -34.71
C VAL A 162 -23.32 29.87 -35.53
N GLY A 163 -22.92 28.60 -35.45
CA GLY A 163 -21.90 28.00 -36.32
C GLY A 163 -20.58 27.57 -35.66
N ARG A 164 -20.46 27.71 -34.34
CA ARG A 164 -19.26 27.25 -33.60
C ARG A 164 -19.43 25.81 -33.12
N THR A 165 -18.35 25.03 -33.12
CA THR A 165 -18.34 23.63 -32.69
C THR A 165 -17.81 23.49 -31.26
N LEU A 166 -18.13 22.36 -30.60
CA LEU A 166 -17.56 22.00 -29.30
C LEU A 166 -16.03 22.05 -29.35
N GLY A 167 -15.41 22.70 -28.35
CA GLY A 167 -13.96 22.88 -28.29
C GLY A 167 -13.41 24.07 -29.09
N SER A 168 -14.26 24.89 -29.70
CA SER A 168 -13.82 26.15 -30.33
C SER A 168 -13.59 27.26 -29.29
N PRO A 169 -12.52 28.06 -29.41
CA PRO A 169 -12.18 29.10 -28.43
C PRO A 169 -13.03 30.36 -28.65
N LEU A 170 -13.39 31.06 -27.59
CA LEU A 170 -14.25 32.25 -27.66
C LEU A 170 -13.54 33.49 -28.22
N ILE A 171 -12.50 33.92 -27.51
CA ILE A 171 -11.94 35.26 -27.58
C ILE A 171 -10.44 35.15 -27.29
N LYS A 172 -9.61 35.72 -28.18
CA LYS A 172 -8.21 35.98 -27.86
C LYS A 172 -8.18 37.12 -26.87
N LEU A 173 -7.97 36.82 -25.60
CA LEU A 173 -7.73 37.84 -24.61
C LEU A 173 -6.37 38.48 -24.96
N PRO A 174 -6.27 39.81 -25.06
CA PRO A 174 -4.97 40.44 -24.93
C PRO A 174 -4.38 40.00 -23.59
N VAL A 175 -3.04 39.92 -23.51
CA VAL A 175 -2.28 39.54 -22.30
C VAL A 175 -2.68 40.34 -21.05
N SER A 176 -3.48 41.41 -21.23
CA SER A 176 -4.09 42.21 -20.17
C SER A 176 -5.60 42.37 -20.43
N VAL A 177 -6.44 41.77 -19.59
CA VAL A 177 -7.88 42.10 -19.52
C VAL A 177 -8.06 43.23 -18.51
N ARG A 178 -8.56 44.38 -18.96
CA ARG A 178 -9.12 45.39 -18.05
C ARG A 178 -10.56 45.01 -17.74
N LEU A 179 -10.80 44.48 -16.54
CA LEU A 179 -12.16 44.36 -16.02
C LEU A 179 -12.66 45.77 -15.72
N GLN A 180 -13.76 46.17 -16.37
CA GLN A 180 -14.31 47.52 -16.21
C GLN A 180 -15.09 47.58 -14.89
N GLY A 181 -14.39 47.88 -13.80
CA GLY A 181 -14.95 48.01 -12.46
C GLY A 181 -13.92 48.56 -11.49
N GLY A 182 -13.92 49.89 -11.33
CA GLY A 182 -13.26 50.71 -10.30
C GLY A 182 -12.11 50.11 -9.49
N GLY A 183 -10.88 50.50 -9.82
CA GLY A 183 -9.66 50.29 -9.03
C GLY A 183 -8.52 49.72 -9.89
N ASP A 184 -7.39 50.41 -9.96
CA ASP A 184 -6.21 50.03 -10.75
C ASP A 184 -5.50 48.78 -10.18
N HIS A 185 -6.11 47.62 -10.36
CA HIS A 185 -5.46 46.32 -10.14
C HIS A 185 -5.45 45.55 -11.46
N LEU A 186 -4.29 45.53 -12.11
CA LEU A 186 -4.02 44.63 -13.22
C LEU A 186 -4.06 43.19 -12.70
N VAL A 187 -5.13 42.44 -12.98
CA VAL A 187 -5.16 41.00 -12.72
C VAL A 187 -4.57 40.30 -13.95
N SER A 188 -3.25 40.09 -13.96
CA SER A 188 -2.63 39.17 -14.91
C SER A 188 -2.94 37.75 -14.46
N LEU A 189 -3.96 37.12 -15.04
CA LEU A 189 -4.18 35.68 -14.86
C LEU A 189 -3.15 34.95 -15.74
N ILE A 190 -2.04 34.52 -15.14
CA ILE A 190 -1.05 33.64 -15.80
C ILE A 190 -1.43 32.21 -15.45
N TRP A 191 -1.89 31.46 -16.45
CA TRP A 191 -2.28 30.06 -16.32
C TRP A 191 -2.04 29.33 -17.64
N PHE A 192 -1.75 28.04 -17.57
CA PHE A 192 -1.64 27.15 -18.73
C PHE A 192 -2.85 26.22 -18.79
N ILE A 193 -3.39 25.99 -19.99
CA ILE A 193 -4.34 24.90 -20.22
C ILE A 193 -3.53 23.65 -20.51
N MET A 194 -3.79 22.60 -19.73
CA MET A 194 -3.13 21.32 -19.91
C MET A 194 -4.13 20.23 -20.21
N VAL A 195 -3.68 19.23 -20.97
CA VAL A 195 -4.46 18.04 -21.31
C VAL A 195 -3.82 16.79 -20.72
N LYS A 196 -4.64 15.89 -20.17
CA LYS A 196 -4.21 14.59 -19.66
C LYS A 196 -3.83 13.67 -20.82
N LEU A 197 -2.62 13.11 -20.77
CA LEU A 197 -2.01 12.30 -21.84
C LEU A 197 -2.31 10.80 -21.69
N ASP A 198 -2.04 10.26 -20.51
CA ASP A 198 -2.09 8.83 -20.16
C ASP A 198 -2.38 8.66 -18.66
N TRP A 199 -2.61 7.41 -18.22
CA TRP A 199 -2.84 7.08 -16.81
C TRP A 199 -1.55 7.18 -15.99
#